data_AF-A0A0D0DZL9-F1
#
_entry.id   AF-A0A0D0DZL9-F1
#
_cell.length_a   1.000
_cell.length_b   1.000
_cell.length_c   1.000
_cell.angle_alpha   90.00
_cell.angle_beta   90.00
_cell.angle_gamma   90.00
#
_symmetry.space_group_name_H-M   'P 1'
#
loop_
_entity.id
_entity.type
_entity.pdbx_description
1 polymer ?
#
loop_
_entity_poly.entity_id
_entity_poly.type
_entity_poly.pdbx_seq_one_letter_code
_entity_poly.pdbx_strand_id
1 'polypeptide(L)'
;PPSCKSASTWEFHAAESLMLGMQGSLNFFTSSLNNLDITAEDKVSACRAVALTMLQEQDGDLPKDIKAFIRAMIAHNVGFTDVYMLTADKDECTEFIRAEVEGMSIKLVAKELLPVVLTILNPF
;
A
#
# COMPACT_ATOMS: atom_id res chain seq x y z
N PRO A 1 -20.28 9.45 -65.83
CA PRO A 1 -19.40 9.03 -64.71
C PRO A 1 -20.20 8.85 -63.41
N PRO A 2 -20.33 7.64 -62.84
CA PRO A 2 -21.04 7.49 -61.58
C PRO A 2 -20.17 8.02 -60.43
N SER A 3 -20.86 8.70 -59.51
CA SER A 3 -20.37 9.51 -58.41
C SER A 3 -19.65 8.69 -57.34
N CYS A 4 -18.38 8.98 -57.09
CA CYS A 4 -17.67 8.62 -55.85
C CYS A 4 -18.27 9.41 -54.66
N LYS A 5 -19.37 8.91 -54.09
CA LYS A 5 -19.92 9.37 -52.80
C LYS A 5 -20.44 8.15 -52.04
N SER A 6 -19.53 7.35 -51.48
CA SER A 6 -19.93 6.17 -50.71
C SER A 6 -18.89 5.66 -49.71
N ALA A 7 -17.62 6.06 -49.79
CA ALA A 7 -16.61 5.63 -48.83
C ALA A 7 -16.64 6.44 -47.51
N SER A 8 -16.80 7.77 -47.60
CA SER A 8 -16.69 8.66 -46.44
C SER A 8 -17.83 8.56 -45.43
N THR A 9 -19.02 8.15 -45.86
CA THR A 9 -20.22 8.09 -44.99
C THR A 9 -20.23 6.83 -44.11
N TRP A 10 -19.64 5.74 -44.61
CA TRP A 10 -19.55 4.47 -43.87
C TRP A 10 -18.44 4.52 -42.81
N GLU A 11 -17.32 5.16 -43.10
CA GLU A 11 -16.23 5.36 -42.13
C GLU A 11 -16.68 6.25 -40.96
N PHE A 12 -17.49 7.28 -41.23
CA PHE A 12 -18.03 8.17 -40.19
C PHE A 12 -18.99 7.42 -39.26
N HIS A 13 -19.91 6.60 -39.81
CA HIS A 13 -20.81 5.78 -39.00
C HIS A 13 -20.10 4.66 -38.22
N ALA A 14 -19.03 4.09 -38.78
CA ALA A 14 -18.20 3.10 -38.09
C ALA A 14 -17.42 3.73 -36.92
N ALA A 15 -16.88 4.94 -37.12
CA ALA A 15 -16.21 5.70 -36.07
C ALA A 15 -17.17 6.14 -34.96
N GLU A 16 -18.38 6.61 -35.30
CA GLU A 16 -19.43 6.92 -34.32
C GLU A 16 -19.88 5.68 -33.53
N SER A 17 -20.07 4.54 -34.19
CA SER A 17 -20.42 3.28 -33.54
C SER A 17 -19.32 2.78 -32.61
N LEU A 18 -18.05 2.94 -33.01
CA LEU A 18 -16.89 2.62 -32.18
C LEU A 18 -16.82 3.55 -30.95
N MET A 19 -17.02 4.86 -31.14
CA MET A 19 -17.03 5.84 -30.05
C MET A 19 -18.15 5.56 -29.05
N LEU A 20 -19.36 5.22 -29.52
CA LEU A 20 -20.47 4.81 -28.65
C LEU A 20 -20.16 3.50 -27.91
N GLY A 21 -19.51 2.54 -28.57
CA GLY A 21 -19.05 1.30 -27.93
C GLY A 21 -18.00 1.56 -26.83
N MET A 22 -17.04 2.45 -27.08
CA MET A 22 -16.03 2.85 -26.10
C MET A 22 -16.64 3.62 -24.92
N GLN A 23 -17.56 4.54 -25.20
CA GLN A 23 -18.32 5.27 -24.18
C GLN A 23 -19.14 4.31 -23.30
N GLY A 24 -19.81 3.31 -23.91
CA GLY A 24 -20.57 2.28 -23.19
C GLY A 24 -19.66 1.41 -22.32
N SER A 25 -18.50 1.02 -22.83
CA SER A 25 -17.50 0.26 -22.09
C SER A 25 -16.97 1.06 -20.89
N LEU A 26 -16.63 2.33 -21.09
CA LEU A 26 -16.16 3.22 -20.04
C LEU A 26 -17.24 3.47 -18.97
N ASN A 27 -18.51 3.63 -19.38
CA ASN A 27 -19.64 3.75 -18.47
C ASN A 27 -19.86 2.46 -17.66
N PHE A 28 -19.73 1.30 -18.30
CA PHE A 28 -19.83 0.00 -17.63
C PHE A 28 -18.72 -0.22 -16.61
N PHE A 29 -17.47 0.11 -16.97
CA PHE A 29 -16.34 0.07 -16.03
C PHE A 29 -16.51 1.06 -14.87
N THR A 30 -16.92 2.29 -15.17
CA THR A 30 -17.15 3.33 -14.15
C THR A 30 -18.27 2.93 -13.20
N SER A 31 -19.37 2.37 -13.73
CA SER A 31 -20.45 1.83 -12.91
C SER A 31 -20.00 0.65 -12.05
N SER A 32 -19.17 -0.24 -12.60
CA SER A 32 -18.61 -1.37 -11.85
C SER A 32 -17.69 -0.91 -10.71
N LEU A 33 -16.86 0.12 -10.94
CA LEU A 33 -15.99 0.70 -9.91
C LEU A 33 -16.80 1.45 -8.84
N ASN A 34 -17.85 2.18 -9.23
CA ASN A 34 -18.69 2.93 -8.28
C ASN A 34 -19.61 2.02 -7.46
N ASN A 35 -19.96 0.85 -7.97
CA ASN A 35 -20.74 -0.18 -7.26
C ASN A 35 -19.86 -1.14 -6.45
N LEU A 36 -18.55 -1.14 -6.69
CA LEU A 36 -17.61 -1.88 -5.87
C LEU A 36 -17.41 -1.09 -4.58
N ASP A 37 -18.11 -1.49 -3.54
CA ASP A 37 -17.99 -0.93 -2.19
C ASP A 37 -16.64 -1.37 -1.60
N ILE A 38 -15.53 -0.88 -2.18
CA ILE A 38 -14.19 -1.09 -1.65
C ILE A 38 -14.11 -0.24 -0.41
N THR A 39 -14.29 -0.89 0.73
CA THR A 39 -14.15 -0.21 2.02
C THR A 39 -12.71 0.28 2.18
N ALA A 40 -12.50 1.30 3.02
CA ALA A 40 -11.15 1.73 3.36
C ALA A 40 -10.32 0.57 3.95
N GLU A 41 -10.98 -0.38 4.62
CA GLU A 41 -10.39 -1.58 5.17
C GLU A 41 -9.91 -2.56 4.09
N ASP A 42 -10.66 -2.72 2.99
CA ASP A 42 -10.24 -3.53 1.85
C ASP A 42 -8.99 -2.96 1.17
N LYS A 43 -8.88 -1.63 1.07
CA LYS A 43 -7.68 -0.97 0.53
C LYS A 43 -6.47 -1.18 1.44
N VAL A 44 -6.64 -1.03 2.75
CA VAL A 44 -5.58 -1.28 3.73
C VAL A 44 -5.15 -2.74 3.69
N SER A 45 -6.09 -3.68 3.57
CA SER A 45 -5.81 -5.11 3.44
C SER A 45 -5.00 -5.43 2.19
N ALA A 46 -5.36 -4.86 1.04
CA ALA A 46 -4.63 -5.03 -0.21
C ALA A 46 -3.20 -4.46 -0.12
N CYS A 47 -3.02 -3.25 0.42
CA CYS A 47 -1.69 -2.65 0.62
C CYS A 47 -0.80 -3.53 1.53
N ARG A 48 -1.37 -4.07 2.60
CA ARG A 48 -0.63 -4.99 3.49
C ARG A 48 -0.18 -6.26 2.78
N ALA A 49 -1.05 -6.85 1.96
CA ALA A 49 -0.71 -8.02 1.18
C ALA A 49 0.45 -7.74 0.22
N VAL A 50 0.43 -6.59 -0.47
CA VAL A 50 1.52 -6.16 -1.36
C VAL A 50 2.83 -5.98 -0.58
N ALA A 51 2.79 -5.28 0.55
CA ALA A 51 3.98 -5.07 1.39
C ALA A 51 4.57 -6.39 1.92
N LEU A 52 3.72 -7.36 2.28
CA LEU A 52 4.19 -8.69 2.71
C LEU A 52 4.87 -9.47 1.58
N THR A 53 4.35 -9.36 0.35
CA THR A 53 4.99 -9.95 -0.83
C THR A 53 6.34 -9.30 -1.10
N MET A 54 6.44 -7.97 -1.04
CA MET A 54 7.71 -7.25 -1.20
C MET A 54 8.76 -7.69 -0.17
N LEU A 55 8.36 -7.87 1.10
CA LEU A 55 9.25 -8.38 2.14
C LEU A 55 9.76 -9.80 1.86
N GLN A 56 8.96 -10.64 1.20
CA GLN A 56 9.35 -12.00 0.83
C GLN A 56 10.26 -12.03 -0.39
N GLU A 57 9.94 -11.25 -1.42
CA GLU A 57 10.61 -11.30 -2.73
C GLU A 57 11.88 -10.44 -2.80
N GLN A 58 11.85 -9.26 -2.19
CA GLN A 58 12.95 -8.29 -2.30
C GLN A 58 13.85 -8.31 -1.08
N ASP A 59 13.28 -8.53 0.10
CA ASP A 59 14.00 -8.43 1.37
C ASP A 59 14.11 -9.79 2.08
N GLY A 60 14.11 -10.86 1.29
CA GLY A 60 14.18 -12.24 1.77
C GLY A 60 15.46 -12.56 2.55
N ASP A 61 16.56 -11.86 2.25
CA ASP A 61 17.87 -12.05 2.88
C ASP A 61 18.00 -11.36 4.25
N LEU A 62 17.00 -10.56 4.66
CA LEU A 62 17.00 -9.96 5.98
C LEU A 62 17.01 -11.02 7.09
N PRO A 63 17.67 -10.73 8.24
CA PRO A 63 17.59 -11.55 9.44
C PRO A 63 16.15 -11.86 9.86
N LYS A 64 15.94 -13.05 10.42
CA LYS A 64 14.60 -13.55 10.80
C LYS A 64 13.86 -12.61 11.74
N ASP A 65 14.56 -12.03 12.71
CA ASP A 65 13.96 -11.17 13.73
C ASP A 65 13.55 -9.81 13.14
N ILE A 66 14.32 -9.29 12.18
CA ILE A 66 13.99 -8.07 11.43
C ILE A 66 12.77 -8.32 10.55
N LYS A 67 12.68 -9.45 9.85
CA LYS A 67 11.49 -9.81 9.07
C LYS A 67 10.25 -9.97 9.95
N ALA A 68 10.39 -10.54 11.14
CA ALA A 68 9.29 -10.65 12.10
C ALA A 68 8.80 -9.28 12.57
N PHE A 69 9.73 -8.36 12.85
CA PHE A 69 9.41 -6.98 13.20
C PHE A 69 8.64 -6.25 12.08
N ILE A 70 9.16 -6.29 10.84
CA ILE A 70 8.52 -5.63 9.69
C ILE A 70 7.11 -6.20 9.45
N ARG A 71 6.92 -7.53 9.57
CA ARG A 71 5.58 -8.15 9.48
C ARG A 71 4.62 -7.61 10.53
N ALA A 72 5.07 -7.46 11.77
CA ALA A 72 4.25 -6.90 12.84
C ALA A 72 3.89 -5.43 12.55
N MET A 73 4.84 -4.64 12.04
CA MET A 73 4.60 -3.24 11.68
C MET A 73 3.61 -3.11 10.52
N ILE A 74 3.73 -3.92 9.47
CA ILE A 74 2.74 -3.97 8.37
C ILE A 74 1.35 -4.34 8.89
N ALA A 75 1.26 -5.29 9.83
CA ALA A 75 -0.02 -5.74 10.39
C ALA A 75 -0.69 -4.74 11.34
N HIS A 76 0.06 -3.82 11.95
CA HIS A 76 -0.47 -2.97 13.04
C HIS A 76 -0.31 -1.46 12.79
N ASN A 77 0.53 -1.05 11.84
CA ASN A 77 0.79 0.35 11.54
C ASN A 77 0.59 0.65 10.05
N VAL A 78 -0.52 1.33 9.74
CA VAL A 78 -0.88 1.68 8.35
C VAL A 78 0.17 2.63 7.74
N GLY A 79 0.62 3.64 8.49
CA GLY A 79 1.60 4.61 8.01
C GLY A 79 2.98 3.99 7.73
N PHE A 80 3.37 2.97 8.51
CA PHE A 80 4.59 2.21 8.24
C PHE A 80 4.50 1.46 6.90
N THR A 81 3.34 0.85 6.61
CA THR A 81 3.13 0.10 5.36
C THR A 81 3.33 1.00 4.14
N ASP A 82 2.79 2.21 4.17
CA ASP A 82 2.91 3.17 3.06
C ASP A 82 4.37 3.62 2.87
N VAL A 83 5.07 3.96 3.96
CA VAL A 83 6.48 4.34 3.90
C VAL A 83 7.32 3.19 3.34
N TYR A 84 7.15 1.98 3.86
CA TYR A 84 7.90 0.80 3.41
C TYR A 84 7.70 0.48 1.92
N MET A 85 6.49 0.65 1.38
CA MET A 85 6.23 0.44 -0.05
C MET A 85 6.75 1.56 -0.95
N LEU A 86 6.79 2.80 -0.45
CA LEU A 86 7.15 3.98 -1.26
C LEU A 86 8.65 4.27 -1.25
N THR A 87 9.42 3.75 -0.29
CA THR A 87 10.86 3.96 -0.26
C THR A 87 11.54 3.15 -1.37
N ALA A 88 11.95 3.84 -2.43
CA ALA A 88 12.68 3.25 -3.55
C ALA A 88 14.14 2.93 -3.21
N ASP A 89 14.73 3.67 -2.26
CA ASP A 89 16.08 3.43 -1.76
C ASP A 89 16.07 2.39 -0.62
N LYS A 90 16.68 1.25 -0.88
CA LYS A 90 16.74 0.13 0.08
C LYS A 90 17.63 0.43 1.28
N ASP A 91 18.65 1.27 1.12
CA ASP A 91 19.51 1.67 2.23
C ASP A 91 18.77 2.62 3.16
N GLU A 92 18.02 3.58 2.59
CA GLU A 92 17.15 4.48 3.36
C GLU A 92 16.06 3.69 4.12
N CYS A 93 15.43 2.72 3.46
CA CYS A 93 14.43 1.85 4.06
C CYS A 93 15.03 1.05 5.24
N THR A 94 16.23 0.51 5.06
CA THR A 94 16.94 -0.26 6.08
C THR A 94 17.30 0.60 7.29
N GLU A 95 17.80 1.81 7.06
CA GLU A 95 18.13 2.75 8.15
C GLU A 95 16.88 3.20 8.91
N PHE A 96 15.75 3.44 8.22
CA PHE A 96 14.47 3.72 8.86
C PHE A 96 14.01 2.55 9.74
N ILE A 97 14.08 1.31 9.23
CA ILE A 97 13.73 0.11 10.00
C ILE A 97 14.65 -0.03 11.22
N ARG A 98 15.95 0.19 11.05
CA ARG A 98 16.93 0.13 12.14
C ARG A 98 16.60 1.14 13.24
N ALA A 99 16.35 2.40 12.86
CA ALA A 99 15.98 3.46 13.79
C ALA A 99 14.69 3.14 14.55
N GLU A 100 13.70 2.55 13.88
CA GLU A 100 12.42 2.18 14.52
C GLU A 100 12.58 0.99 15.49
N VAL A 101 13.40 -0.01 15.13
CA VAL A 101 13.76 -1.13 16.02
C VAL A 101 14.51 -0.63 17.25
N GLU A 102 15.49 0.25 17.06
CA GLU A 102 16.27 0.83 18.16
C GLU A 102 15.40 1.71 19.06
N GLY A 103 14.54 2.55 18.47
CA GLY A 103 13.57 3.37 19.20
C GLY A 103 12.57 2.53 20.00
N MET A 104 12.15 1.37 19.49
CA MET A 104 11.33 0.41 20.24
C MET A 104 12.10 -0.27 21.37
N SER A 105 13.35 -0.69 21.14
CA SER A 105 14.21 -1.28 22.17
C SER A 105 14.40 -0.30 23.34
N ILE A 106 14.67 0.97 23.05
CA ILE A 106 14.81 2.03 24.06
C ILE A 106 13.48 2.24 24.81
N LYS A 107 12.32 2.26 24.13
CA LYS A 107 11.01 2.37 24.76
C LYS A 107 10.68 1.17 25.65
N LEU A 108 11.10 -0.04 25.28
CA LEU A 108 10.90 -1.25 26.07
C LEU A 108 11.76 -1.22 27.34
N VAL A 109 13.05 -0.88 27.20
CA VAL A 109 13.98 -0.69 28.33
C VAL A 109 13.49 0.41 29.27
N ALA A 110 12.99 1.53 28.74
CA ALA A 110 12.40 2.60 29.56
C ALA A 110 11.13 2.15 30.31
N LYS A 111 10.31 1.28 29.71
CA LYS A 111 9.14 0.68 30.38
C LYS A 111 9.53 -0.35 31.44
N GLU A 112 10.59 -1.12 31.22
CA GLU A 112 11.12 -2.09 32.21
C GLU A 112 11.87 -1.41 33.37
N LEU A 113 12.39 -0.20 33.18
CA LEU A 113 13.01 0.61 34.24
C LEU A 113 11.98 1.37 35.10
N LEU A 114 10.70 1.40 34.72
CA LEU A 114 9.66 2.12 35.44
C LEU A 114 9.07 1.48 36.73
N PRO A 115 9.35 0.23 37.14
CA PRO A 115 8.88 -0.27 38.44
C PRO A 115 9.94 -0.24 39.57
N VAL A 116 11.10 0.44 39.42
CA VAL A 116 12.13 0.44 40.50
C VAL A 116 12.21 1.76 41.29
N VAL A 117 11.63 2.88 40.82
CA VAL A 117 11.85 4.20 41.45
C VAL A 117 10.66 4.75 42.25
N LEU A 118 9.60 3.97 42.49
CA LEU A 118 8.44 4.42 43.28
C LEU A 118 8.18 3.67 44.60
N THR A 119 9.17 2.96 45.13
CA THR A 119 9.11 2.35 46.48
C THR A 119 10.17 2.85 47.47
N ILE A 120 10.98 3.85 47.13
CA ILE A 120 11.92 4.49 48.06
C ILE A 120 11.71 6.00 48.08
N LEU A 121 10.49 6.43 48.38
CA LEU A 121 10.21 7.76 48.94
C LEU A 121 9.00 7.61 49.85
N ASN A 122 9.14 6.80 50.89
CA ASN A 122 8.32 6.93 52.07
C ASN A 122 9.18 6.77 53.33
N PRO A 123 9.89 7.83 53.75
CA PRO A 123 10.14 8.04 55.16
C PRO A 123 9.09 9.05 55.68
N PHE A 124 8.38 8.64 56.73
CA PHE A 124 7.40 9.38 57.55
C PHE A 124 5.93 9.24 57.17
#